data_AF-A0A690LPM7-F1
#
_entry.id   AF-A0A690LPM7-F1
#
_cell.length_a   1.000
_cell.length_b   1.000
_cell.length_c   1.000
_cell.angle_alpha   90.00
_cell.angle_beta   90.00
_cell.angle_gamma   90.00
#
_symmetry.space_group_name_H-M   'P 1'
#
loop_
_entity.id
_entity.type
_entity.pdbx_description
1 polymer ?
#
loop_
_entity_poly.entity_id
_entity_poly.type
_entity_poly.pdbx_seq_one_letter_code
_entity_poly.pdbx_strand_id
1 'polypeptide(L)'
;VHLKGTKLKVLDINTSYLGSNGKPLSTKEFLEFLIGKLAEYYDDEVKLREIWSKQETRLNFLKTLEKDGVDENALKDLGEIFDKKDCDIYDVLAHLSFNAEIKTRQERVLQVERGEFLKRFQKEKALKFIEFLLDRYQQYGIKDFDRSLAPLIELSSLGNVKEIVSEFGGVENLKQSVDDLQREIYAR
;
A
#
# COMPACT_ATOMS: atom_id res chain seq x y z
N VAL A 1 5.98 26.01 1.10
CA VAL A 1 4.57 25.83 0.70
C VAL A 1 3.74 26.06 1.95
N HIS A 2 2.73 26.93 1.93
CA HIS A 2 1.74 26.93 3.01
C HIS A 2 0.77 25.78 2.72
N LEU A 3 1.17 24.57 3.09
CA LEU A 3 0.27 23.44 3.21
C LEU A 3 -0.52 23.69 4.49
N LYS A 4 -1.85 23.80 4.40
CA LYS A 4 -2.71 24.05 5.57
C LYS A 4 -2.33 23.10 6.71
N GLY A 5 -1.75 23.64 7.78
CA GLY A 5 -1.64 22.97 9.08
C GLY A 5 -0.37 22.16 9.37
N THR A 6 0.53 21.90 8.42
CA THR A 6 1.65 20.98 8.68
C THR A 6 2.99 21.53 8.22
N LYS A 7 3.92 21.67 9.17
CA LYS A 7 5.35 21.74 8.86
C LYS A 7 5.78 20.35 8.39
N LEU A 8 5.68 20.06 7.10
CA LEU A 8 6.29 18.86 6.54
C LEU A 8 7.80 18.92 6.81
N LYS A 9 8.32 17.97 7.56
CA LYS A 9 9.77 17.79 7.74
C LYS A 9 10.29 17.07 6.50
N VAL A 10 10.44 17.83 5.43
CA VAL A 10 11.01 17.36 4.16
C VAL A 10 12.52 17.22 4.35
N LEU A 11 13.08 16.03 4.14
CA LEU A 11 14.52 15.89 3.98
C LEU A 11 14.95 16.56 2.67
N ASP A 12 16.00 17.39 2.72
CA ASP A 12 16.58 18.03 1.55
C ASP A 12 17.40 16.99 0.77
N ILE A 13 16.72 16.11 0.04
CA ILE A 13 17.34 15.14 -0.85
C ILE A 13 17.32 15.67 -2.29
N ASN A 14 18.51 15.69 -2.91
CA ASN A 14 18.71 16.07 -4.30
C ASN A 14 18.27 14.93 -5.24
N THR A 15 16.97 14.75 -5.43
CA THR A 15 16.41 13.95 -6.53
C THR A 15 16.01 14.89 -7.67
N SER A 16 16.67 14.75 -8.83
CA SER A 16 16.38 15.57 -10.01
C SER A 16 15.21 14.97 -10.79
N TYR A 17 14.00 15.49 -10.59
CA TYR A 17 12.82 15.12 -11.40
C TYR A 17 12.71 16.02 -12.61
N LEU A 18 12.49 15.51 -13.82
CA LEU A 18 12.35 16.37 -15.00
C LEU A 18 10.90 16.87 -15.12
N GLY A 19 10.72 18.20 -15.10
CA GLY A 19 9.44 18.83 -15.42
C GLY A 19 9.09 18.70 -16.91
N SER A 20 7.85 19.04 -17.28
CA SER A 20 7.34 19.00 -18.67
C SER A 20 8.13 19.87 -19.67
N ASN A 21 8.99 20.76 -19.16
CA ASN A 21 9.90 21.62 -19.92
C ASN A 21 11.36 21.10 -19.96
N GLY A 22 11.63 19.90 -19.43
CA GLY A 22 12.96 19.30 -19.37
C GLY A 22 13.90 19.84 -18.28
N LYS A 23 13.41 20.66 -17.34
CA LYS A 23 14.20 21.16 -16.21
C LYS A 23 14.04 20.30 -14.96
N PRO A 24 15.10 20.10 -14.15
CA PRO A 24 14.97 19.52 -12.82
C PRO A 24 13.99 20.31 -11.95
N LEU A 25 13.05 19.63 -11.29
CA LEU A 25 12.19 20.16 -10.24
C LEU A 25 12.93 20.06 -8.91
N SER A 26 12.79 21.10 -8.09
CA SER A 26 13.09 21.00 -6.66
C SER A 26 12.14 20.02 -5.98
N THR A 27 12.53 19.49 -4.82
CA THR A 27 11.65 18.65 -3.98
C THR A 27 10.30 19.31 -3.72
N LYS A 28 10.29 20.63 -3.52
CA LYS A 28 9.07 21.41 -3.32
C LYS A 28 8.18 21.41 -4.56
N GLU A 29 8.73 21.69 -5.74
CA GLU A 29 7.96 21.74 -6.99
C GLU A 29 7.43 20.37 -7.37
N PHE A 30 8.20 19.31 -7.13
CA PHE A 30 7.75 17.93 -7.30
C PHE A 30 6.55 17.61 -6.39
N LEU A 31 6.63 17.96 -5.11
CA LEU A 31 5.51 17.74 -4.18
C LEU A 31 4.27 18.56 -4.55
N GLU A 32 4.42 19.82 -4.98
CA GLU A 32 3.29 20.65 -5.45
C GLU A 32 2.64 20.05 -6.71
N PHE A 33 3.45 19.61 -7.67
CA PHE A 33 2.98 18.90 -8.86
C PHE A 33 2.22 17.61 -8.50
N LEU A 34 2.82 16.78 -7.65
CA LEU A 34 2.24 15.51 -7.24
C LEU A 34 0.91 15.71 -6.51
N ILE A 35 0.82 16.65 -5.57
CA ILE A 35 -0.45 16.97 -4.89
C ILE A 35 -1.52 17.37 -5.90
N GLY A 36 -1.16 18.23 -6.86
CA GLY A 36 -2.06 18.63 -7.94
C GLY A 36 -2.57 17.43 -8.75
N LYS A 37 -1.68 16.48 -9.05
CA LYS A 37 -2.03 15.25 -9.77
C LYS A 37 -2.91 14.31 -8.94
N LEU A 38 -2.55 14.07 -7.68
CA LEU A 38 -3.31 13.20 -6.77
C LEU A 38 -4.75 13.67 -6.59
N ALA A 39 -4.98 14.99 -6.57
CA ALA A 39 -6.32 15.59 -6.48
C ALA A 39 -7.22 15.30 -7.69
N GLU A 40 -6.68 14.82 -8.82
CA GLU A 40 -7.48 14.37 -9.98
C GLU A 40 -8.09 12.97 -9.76
N TYR A 41 -7.57 12.20 -8.78
CA TYR A 41 -7.94 10.80 -8.56
C TYR A 41 -8.85 10.58 -7.34
N TYR A 42 -8.69 11.41 -6.31
CA TYR A 42 -9.44 11.32 -5.07
C TYR A 42 -9.51 12.67 -4.38
N ASP A 43 -10.57 12.87 -3.61
CA ASP A 43 -10.88 14.09 -2.86
C ASP A 43 -10.83 13.88 -1.34
N ASP A 44 -10.88 12.63 -0.87
CA ASP A 44 -10.74 12.26 0.53
C ASP A 44 -9.95 10.95 0.75
N GLU A 45 -9.59 10.71 2.02
CA GLU A 45 -8.84 9.51 2.44
C GLU A 45 -9.66 8.22 2.28
N VAL A 46 -11.00 8.32 2.29
CA VAL A 46 -11.88 7.16 2.08
C VAL A 46 -11.70 6.67 0.64
N LYS A 47 -11.71 7.57 -0.33
CA LYS A 47 -11.54 7.26 -1.74
C LYS A 47 -10.14 6.73 -2.05
N LEU A 48 -9.11 7.34 -1.48
CA LEU A 48 -7.75 6.80 -1.55
C LEU A 48 -7.69 5.36 -1.01
N ARG A 49 -8.34 5.08 0.13
CA ARG A 49 -8.40 3.72 0.72
C ARG A 49 -9.13 2.74 -0.17
N GLU A 50 -10.26 3.12 -0.77
CA GLU A 50 -11.00 2.27 -1.72
C GLU A 50 -10.15 1.89 -2.93
N ILE A 51 -9.44 2.87 -3.50
CA ILE A 51 -8.53 2.67 -4.63
C ILE A 51 -7.38 1.75 -4.22
N TRP A 52 -6.78 1.99 -3.07
CA TRP A 52 -5.53 1.33 -2.66
C TRP A 52 -5.73 -0.08 -2.12
N SER A 53 -6.84 -0.35 -1.44
CA SER A 53 -7.08 -1.61 -0.73
C SER A 53 -7.49 -2.78 -1.63
N LYS A 54 -7.65 -2.55 -2.93
CA LYS A 54 -7.91 -3.59 -3.92
C LYS A 54 -6.79 -3.58 -4.95
N GLN A 55 -6.23 -4.75 -5.24
CA GLN A 55 -5.12 -4.90 -6.18
C GLN A 55 -5.44 -4.28 -7.54
N GLU A 56 -6.61 -4.58 -8.12
CA GLU A 56 -6.97 -4.09 -9.45
C GLU A 56 -6.99 -2.56 -9.53
N THR A 57 -7.68 -1.90 -8.60
CA THR A 57 -7.79 -0.43 -8.60
C THR A 57 -6.46 0.22 -8.24
N ARG A 58 -5.66 -0.39 -7.34
CA ARG A 58 -4.32 0.09 -7.00
C ARG A 58 -3.39 0.04 -8.22
N LEU A 59 -3.37 -1.08 -8.94
CA LEU A 59 -2.54 -1.21 -10.14
C LEU A 59 -2.97 -0.25 -11.25
N ASN A 60 -4.28 -0.04 -11.42
CA ASN A 60 -4.78 0.93 -12.40
C ASN A 60 -4.42 2.38 -12.01
N PHE A 61 -4.52 2.72 -10.73
CA PHE A 61 -4.08 4.02 -10.21
C PHE A 61 -2.59 4.25 -10.45
N LEU A 62 -1.74 3.29 -10.08
CA LEU A 62 -0.29 3.37 -10.30
C LEU A 62 0.07 3.51 -11.79
N LYS A 63 -0.57 2.75 -12.67
CA LYS A 63 -0.36 2.87 -14.14
C LYS A 63 -0.78 4.23 -14.70
N THR A 64 -1.76 4.90 -14.07
CA THR A 64 -2.22 6.20 -14.54
C THR A 64 -1.30 7.30 -14.05
N LEU A 65 -0.83 7.21 -12.79
CA LEU A 65 0.25 8.05 -12.27
C LEU A 65 1.53 7.95 -13.12
N GLU A 66 1.91 6.75 -13.54
CA GLU A 66 3.09 6.55 -14.39
C GLU A 66 2.96 7.29 -15.73
N LYS A 67 1.77 7.25 -16.35
CA LYS A 67 1.49 8.01 -17.59
C LYS A 67 1.56 9.52 -17.40
N ASP A 68 1.26 9.99 -16.19
CA ASP A 68 1.37 11.38 -15.80
C ASP A 68 2.79 11.79 -15.36
N GLY A 69 3.77 10.88 -15.45
CA GLY A 69 5.16 11.14 -15.10
C GLY A 69 5.53 10.88 -13.64
N VAL A 70 4.65 10.21 -12.87
CA VAL A 70 4.90 9.76 -11.50
C VAL A 70 5.10 8.25 -11.52
N ASP A 71 6.32 7.82 -11.80
CA ASP A 71 6.68 6.40 -11.87
C ASP A 71 6.99 5.79 -10.48
N GLU A 72 7.38 4.51 -10.48
CA GLU A 72 7.73 3.80 -9.24
C GLU A 72 8.94 4.43 -8.52
N ASN A 73 9.90 5.00 -9.25
CA ASN A 73 11.05 5.66 -8.65
C ASN A 73 10.61 6.94 -7.92
N ALA A 74 9.75 7.73 -8.56
CA ALA A 74 9.19 8.92 -7.94
C ALA A 74 8.41 8.61 -6.66
N LEU A 75 7.64 7.52 -6.63
CA LEU A 75 6.96 7.06 -5.42
C LEU A 75 7.93 6.55 -4.36
N LYS A 76 9.02 5.88 -4.73
CA LYS A 76 10.05 5.43 -3.79
C LYS A 76 10.76 6.61 -3.14
N ASP A 77 11.11 7.61 -3.93
CA ASP A 77 11.78 8.82 -3.46
C ASP A 77 10.91 9.59 -2.45
N LEU A 78 9.56 9.57 -2.59
CA LEU A 78 8.66 10.10 -1.55
C LEU A 78 8.87 9.43 -0.19
N GLY A 79 9.03 8.10 -0.17
CA GLY A 79 9.31 7.38 1.07
C GLY A 79 10.62 7.82 1.72
N GLU A 80 11.64 8.14 0.91
CA GLU A 80 12.90 8.70 1.38
C GLU A 80 12.74 10.15 1.86
N ILE A 81 11.93 10.97 1.20
CA ILE A 81 11.68 12.38 1.56
C ILE A 81 11.15 12.50 2.99
N PHE A 82 10.30 11.55 3.40
CA PHE A 82 9.70 11.53 4.72
C PHE A 82 10.50 10.74 5.78
N ASP A 83 11.61 10.09 5.39
CA ASP A 83 12.37 9.15 6.23
C ASP A 83 11.49 8.00 6.76
N LYS A 84 10.66 7.43 5.88
CA LYS A 84 9.60 6.45 6.23
C LYS A 84 9.78 5.12 5.52
N LYS A 85 10.98 4.54 5.62
CA LYS A 85 11.35 3.27 4.94
C LYS A 85 10.48 2.07 5.38
N ASP A 86 9.93 2.11 6.57
CA ASP A 86 9.09 1.02 7.11
C ASP A 86 7.59 1.22 6.89
N CYS A 87 7.19 2.31 6.23
CA CYS A 87 5.79 2.64 5.95
C CYS A 87 5.39 2.17 4.56
N ASP A 88 4.09 1.90 4.36
CA ASP A 88 3.58 1.66 3.01
C ASP A 88 3.44 3.00 2.27
N ILE A 89 3.59 2.99 0.95
CA ILE A 89 3.42 4.20 0.13
C ILE A 89 1.99 4.76 0.27
N TYR A 90 1.01 3.92 0.60
CA TYR A 90 -0.33 4.38 1.01
C TYR A 90 -0.27 5.46 2.10
N ASP A 91 0.47 5.21 3.17
CA ASP A 91 0.54 6.10 4.33
C ASP A 91 1.20 7.43 3.98
N VAL A 92 2.20 7.39 3.08
CA VAL A 92 2.85 8.59 2.55
C VAL A 92 1.89 9.40 1.67
N LEU A 93 1.13 8.75 0.80
CA LEU A 93 0.11 9.41 -0.03
C LEU A 93 -1.01 10.02 0.83
N ALA A 94 -1.48 9.30 1.84
CA ALA A 94 -2.49 9.78 2.77
C ALA A 94 -1.98 10.99 3.59
N HIS A 95 -0.72 10.96 4.02
CA HIS A 95 -0.09 12.08 4.70
C HIS A 95 0.06 13.29 3.77
N LEU A 96 0.54 13.08 2.56
CA LEU A 96 0.75 14.14 1.58
C LEU A 96 -0.57 14.85 1.20
N SER A 97 -1.62 14.08 0.96
CA SER A 97 -2.90 14.60 0.49
C SER A 97 -3.80 15.14 1.61
N PHE A 98 -3.76 14.51 2.79
CA PHE A 98 -4.74 14.74 3.86
C PHE A 98 -4.14 15.00 5.23
N ASN A 99 -2.82 15.06 5.34
CA ASN A 99 -2.12 15.16 6.61
C ASN A 99 -2.48 14.03 7.60
N ALA A 100 -2.77 12.83 7.08
CA ALA A 100 -2.97 11.65 7.90
C ALA A 100 -1.69 11.28 8.67
N GLU A 101 -1.84 10.63 9.83
CA GLU A 101 -0.70 10.04 10.53
C GLU A 101 -0.09 8.91 9.69
N ILE A 102 1.23 8.94 9.51
CA ILE A 102 1.95 7.89 8.78
C ILE A 102 2.10 6.69 9.70
N LYS A 103 1.42 5.58 9.36
CA LYS A 103 1.60 4.29 10.04
C LYS A 103 2.71 3.48 9.36
N THR A 104 3.49 2.78 10.17
CA THR A 104 4.41 1.74 9.73
C THR A 104 3.64 0.49 9.30
N ARG A 105 4.27 -0.35 8.47
CA ARG A 105 3.70 -1.64 8.10
C ARG A 105 3.48 -2.54 9.32
N GLN A 106 4.32 -2.43 10.35
CA GLN A 106 4.13 -3.15 11.61
C GLN A 106 2.87 -2.67 12.35
N GLU A 107 2.63 -1.36 12.44
CA GLU A 107 1.41 -0.83 13.06
C GLU A 107 0.15 -1.28 12.30
N ARG A 108 0.23 -1.34 10.97
CA ARG A 108 -0.83 -1.88 10.10
C ARG A 108 -1.09 -3.36 10.37
N VAL A 109 -0.06 -4.19 10.54
CA VAL A 109 -0.22 -5.61 10.94
C VAL A 109 -0.86 -5.72 12.32
N LEU A 110 -0.34 -4.99 13.32
CA LEU A 110 -0.88 -4.99 14.69
C LEU A 110 -2.36 -4.58 14.74
N GLN A 111 -2.78 -3.69 13.84
CA GLN A 111 -4.19 -3.30 13.71
C GLN A 111 -5.07 -4.49 13.27
N VAL A 112 -4.62 -5.26 12.27
CA VAL A 112 -5.35 -6.46 11.81
C VAL A 112 -5.40 -7.53 12.89
N GLU A 113 -4.27 -7.76 13.57
CA GLU A 113 -4.17 -8.75 14.65
C GLU A 113 -5.07 -8.42 15.85
N ARG A 114 -5.21 -7.14 16.18
CA ARG A 114 -6.10 -6.67 17.27
C ARG A 114 -7.56 -6.61 16.86
N GLY A 115 -7.85 -6.67 15.57
CA GLY A 115 -9.20 -6.64 15.03
C GLY A 115 -9.96 -7.97 15.17
N GLU A 116 -11.15 -8.01 14.59
CA GLU A 116 -11.98 -9.22 14.55
C GLU A 116 -11.71 -10.09 13.32
N PHE A 117 -10.97 -9.57 12.33
CA PHE A 117 -10.76 -10.24 11.04
C PHE A 117 -10.20 -11.65 11.20
N LEU A 118 -9.12 -11.83 11.98
CA LEU A 118 -8.49 -13.13 12.15
C LEU A 118 -9.40 -14.16 12.84
N LYS A 119 -10.34 -13.70 13.68
CA LYS A 119 -11.26 -14.58 14.42
C LYS A 119 -12.28 -15.28 13.52
N ARG A 120 -12.44 -14.84 12.28
CA ARG A 120 -13.34 -15.50 11.31
C ARG A 120 -12.79 -16.83 10.78
N PHE A 121 -11.48 -17.05 10.88
CA PHE A 121 -10.84 -18.26 10.35
C PHE A 121 -10.88 -19.38 11.39
N GLN A 122 -11.80 -20.32 11.21
CA GLN A 122 -12.00 -21.45 12.13
C GLN A 122 -10.97 -22.58 11.94
N LYS A 123 -10.37 -22.67 10.75
CA LYS A 123 -9.37 -23.70 10.44
C LYS A 123 -7.98 -23.15 10.67
N GLU A 124 -7.20 -23.85 11.49
CA GLU A 124 -5.85 -23.43 11.89
C GLU A 124 -4.93 -23.16 10.69
N LYS A 125 -4.99 -24.00 9.64
CA LYS A 125 -4.16 -23.83 8.45
C LYS A 125 -4.56 -22.59 7.62
N ALA A 126 -5.85 -22.23 7.57
CA ALA A 126 -6.30 -20.99 6.94
C ALA A 126 -5.83 -19.76 7.71
N LEU A 127 -5.95 -19.77 9.05
CA LEU A 127 -5.45 -18.70 9.91
C LEU A 127 -3.94 -18.49 9.72
N LYS A 128 -3.15 -19.57 9.81
CA LYS A 128 -1.69 -19.54 9.59
C LYS A 128 -1.30 -18.99 8.23
N PHE A 129 -2.10 -19.27 7.19
CA PHE A 129 -1.83 -18.72 5.86
C PHE A 129 -2.07 -17.21 5.81
N ILE A 130 -3.11 -16.71 6.48
CA ILE A 130 -3.40 -15.27 6.58
C ILE A 130 -2.34 -14.54 7.41
N GLU A 131 -1.91 -15.14 8.53
CA GLU A 131 -0.80 -14.64 9.35
C GLU A 131 0.51 -14.58 8.53
N PHE A 132 0.81 -15.64 7.75
CA PHE A 132 1.93 -15.63 6.82
C PHE A 132 1.84 -14.46 5.81
N LEU A 133 0.65 -14.17 5.26
CA LEU A 133 0.48 -13.03 4.36
C LEU A 133 0.69 -11.67 5.07
N LEU A 134 0.27 -11.53 6.33
CA LEU A 134 0.57 -10.34 7.13
C LEU A 134 2.07 -10.15 7.33
N ASP A 135 2.81 -11.22 7.63
CA ASP A 135 4.27 -11.19 7.74
C ASP A 135 4.93 -10.76 6.42
N ARG A 136 4.42 -11.29 5.29
CA ARG A 136 4.87 -10.88 3.94
C ARG A 136 4.62 -9.40 3.71
N TYR A 137 3.45 -8.89 4.06
CA TYR A 137 3.15 -7.46 3.96
C TYR A 137 4.08 -6.61 4.84
N GLN A 138 4.33 -7.01 6.09
CA GLN A 138 5.22 -6.27 6.98
C GLN A 138 6.63 -6.16 6.41
N GLN A 139 7.16 -7.24 5.82
CA GLN A 139 8.53 -7.29 5.31
C GLN A 139 8.66 -6.65 3.91
N TYR A 140 7.73 -6.93 3.01
CA TYR A 140 7.86 -6.62 1.57
C TYR A 140 6.84 -5.60 1.05
N GLY A 141 5.88 -5.20 1.89
CA GLY A 141 4.83 -4.25 1.53
C GLY A 141 3.77 -4.88 0.62
N ILE A 142 2.78 -4.06 0.25
CA ILE A 142 1.60 -4.56 -0.47
C ILE A 142 1.89 -5.08 -1.87
N LYS A 143 3.00 -4.65 -2.50
CA LYS A 143 3.39 -5.11 -3.84
C LYS A 143 3.65 -6.61 -3.90
N ASP A 144 3.97 -7.24 -2.78
CA ASP A 144 4.14 -8.69 -2.74
C ASP A 144 2.82 -9.44 -3.00
N PHE A 145 1.69 -8.79 -2.74
CA PHE A 145 0.35 -9.34 -2.98
C PHE A 145 -0.08 -9.16 -4.44
N ASP A 146 0.66 -8.37 -5.23
CA ASP A 146 0.34 -8.19 -6.64
C ASP A 146 0.70 -9.43 -7.50
N ARG A 147 1.30 -10.44 -6.88
CA ARG A 147 1.68 -11.73 -7.47
C ARG A 147 0.51 -12.72 -7.42
N SER A 148 0.62 -13.80 -8.19
CA SER A 148 -0.34 -14.91 -8.04
C SER A 148 -0.22 -15.56 -6.66
N LEU A 149 -1.32 -16.15 -6.16
CA LEU A 149 -1.33 -16.79 -4.84
C LEU A 149 -0.52 -18.09 -4.78
N ALA A 150 -0.32 -18.78 -5.91
CA ALA A 150 0.36 -20.07 -5.92
C ALA A 150 1.81 -20.00 -5.39
N PRO A 151 2.67 -19.07 -5.83
CA PRO A 151 3.98 -18.84 -5.21
C PRO A 151 3.92 -18.52 -3.72
N LEU A 152 2.93 -17.74 -3.26
CA LEU A 152 2.78 -17.42 -1.84
C LEU A 152 2.38 -18.65 -1.02
N ILE A 153 1.54 -19.53 -1.59
CA ILE A 153 1.18 -20.81 -0.98
C ILE A 153 2.42 -21.71 -0.85
N GLU A 154 3.21 -21.85 -1.91
CA GLU A 154 4.45 -22.64 -1.88
C GLU A 154 5.44 -22.10 -0.85
N LEU A 155 5.63 -20.78 -0.80
CA LEU A 155 6.51 -20.12 0.18
C LEU A 155 6.05 -20.31 1.63
N SER A 156 4.74 -20.38 1.87
CA SER A 156 4.20 -20.58 3.21
C SER A 156 4.59 -21.92 3.83
N SER A 157 4.94 -22.92 3.01
CA SER A 157 5.24 -24.30 3.45
C SER A 157 4.09 -24.96 4.26
N LEU A 158 2.87 -24.45 4.17
CA LEU A 158 1.69 -24.95 4.90
C LEU A 158 0.94 -26.06 4.15
N GLY A 159 1.30 -26.31 2.90
CA GLY A 159 0.69 -27.32 2.02
C GLY A 159 0.74 -26.90 0.56
N ASN A 160 0.22 -27.76 -0.32
CA ASN A 160 0.05 -27.42 -1.74
C ASN A 160 -1.20 -26.54 -1.97
N VAL A 161 -1.33 -26.01 -3.19
CA VAL A 161 -2.46 -25.15 -3.59
C VAL A 161 -3.82 -25.79 -3.30
N LYS A 162 -3.99 -27.09 -3.58
CA LYS A 162 -5.27 -27.78 -3.39
C LYS A 162 -5.65 -27.86 -1.92
N GLU A 163 -4.68 -28.17 -1.05
CA GLU A 163 -4.88 -28.19 0.39
C GLU A 163 -5.27 -26.82 0.92
N ILE A 164 -4.49 -25.77 0.63
CA ILE A 164 -4.82 -24.40 1.07
C ILE A 164 -6.20 -23.99 0.59
N VAL A 165 -6.53 -24.16 -0.69
CA VAL A 165 -7.86 -23.82 -1.23
C VAL A 165 -8.99 -24.52 -0.46
N SER A 166 -8.78 -25.78 -0.06
CA SER A 166 -9.77 -26.53 0.70
C SER A 166 -9.98 -26.00 2.12
N GLU A 167 -8.95 -25.40 2.73
CA GLU A 167 -9.07 -24.76 4.05
C GLU A 167 -10.06 -23.59 4.01
N PHE A 168 -10.04 -22.80 2.93
CA PHE A 168 -10.96 -21.67 2.71
C PHE A 168 -12.33 -22.09 2.15
N GLY A 169 -12.52 -23.37 1.80
CA GLY A 169 -13.78 -23.87 1.23
C GLY A 169 -13.95 -23.57 -0.26
N GLY A 170 -12.86 -23.25 -0.97
CA GLY A 170 -12.87 -22.99 -2.41
C GLY A 170 -12.00 -21.82 -2.84
N VAL A 171 -11.71 -21.76 -4.15
CA VAL A 171 -10.82 -20.75 -4.74
C VAL A 171 -11.37 -19.34 -4.55
N GLU A 172 -12.68 -19.16 -4.72
CA GLU A 172 -13.31 -17.85 -4.59
C GLU A 172 -13.27 -17.34 -3.14
N ASN A 173 -13.49 -18.21 -2.15
CA ASN A 173 -13.37 -17.84 -0.74
C ASN A 173 -11.93 -17.49 -0.34
N LEU A 174 -10.94 -18.20 -0.91
CA LEU A 174 -9.53 -17.87 -0.71
C LEU A 174 -9.20 -16.48 -1.27
N LYS A 175 -9.55 -16.22 -2.53
CA LYS A 175 -9.34 -14.90 -3.17
C LYS A 175 -10.03 -13.80 -2.38
N GLN A 176 -11.30 -13.98 -2.06
CA GLN A 176 -12.07 -13.04 -1.26
C GLN A 176 -11.41 -12.79 0.10
N SER A 177 -10.84 -13.82 0.73
CA SER A 177 -10.14 -13.66 2.00
C SER A 177 -8.87 -12.85 1.91
N VAL A 178 -8.12 -12.99 0.81
CA VAL A 178 -6.94 -12.16 0.55
C VAL A 178 -7.34 -10.73 0.22
N ASP A 179 -8.43 -10.53 -0.53
CA ASP A 179 -8.96 -9.19 -0.82
C ASP A 179 -9.49 -8.49 0.44
N ASP A 180 -10.15 -9.24 1.33
CA ASP A 180 -10.57 -8.72 2.64
C ASP A 180 -9.34 -8.35 3.48
N LEU A 181 -8.31 -9.21 3.53
CA LEU A 181 -7.07 -8.92 4.25
C LEU A 181 -6.46 -7.58 3.80
N GLN A 182 -6.41 -7.31 2.49
CA GLN A 182 -5.93 -6.03 1.97
C GLN A 182 -6.77 -4.84 2.47
N ARG A 183 -8.10 -4.99 2.57
CA ARG A 183 -8.98 -3.96 3.16
C ARG A 183 -8.72 -3.76 4.64
N GLU A 184 -8.50 -4.83 5.39
CA GLU A 184 -8.26 -4.78 6.83
C GLU A 184 -6.90 -4.13 7.17
N ILE A 185 -5.85 -4.42 6.38
CA ILE A 185 -4.53 -3.77 6.50
C ILE A 185 -4.70 -2.25 6.47
N TYR A 186 -5.52 -1.75 5.55
CA TYR A 186 -5.76 -0.32 5.40
C TYR A 186 -6.98 0.18 6.14
N ALA A 187 -7.63 -0.59 7.01
CA ALA A 187 -8.74 -0.09 7.83
C ALA A 187 -8.26 1.01 8.80
N ARG A 188 -9.17 1.71 9.46
CA ARG A 188 -8.81 2.78 10.42
C ARG A 188 -8.46 2.21 11.78
#